data_AF-A0A2I1EXW3-F1
#
_entry.id   AF-A0A2I1EXW3-F1
#
_cell.length_a   1.000
_cell.length_b   1.000
_cell.length_c   1.000
_cell.angle_alpha   90.00
_cell.angle_beta   90.00
_cell.angle_gamma   90.00
#
_symmetry.space_group_name_H-M   'P 1'
#
loop_
_entity.id
_entity.type
_entity.pdbx_description
1 polymer ?
#
loop_
_entity_poly.entity_id
_entity_poly.type
_entity_poly.pdbx_seq_one_letter_code
_entity_poly.pdbx_strand_id
1 'polypeptide(L)'
;MLLQGVFRVKNYLKILPTYKVLWNRKVWGISSNKCPRCSIETETWEHIWICGKNDVNNTEYEIFVEEVLNKEITRGLFNIKWWQACKLKDQRKILNEIFDVYMQKIQRLIWNNRCSDTIDLEQQLGIIKELKRKNKKR
;
A
#
# COMPACT_ATOMS: atom_id res chain seq x y z
N MET A 1 -0.31 -11.93 -4.79
CA MET A 1 -0.76 -10.52 -4.83
C MET A 1 -2.20 -10.42 -4.33
N LEU A 2 -2.64 -9.27 -3.83
CA LEU A 2 -4.05 -9.06 -3.45
C LEU A 2 -4.88 -8.73 -4.69
N LEU A 3 -6.12 -9.22 -4.75
CA LEU A 3 -7.11 -8.71 -5.70
C LEU A 3 -7.39 -7.23 -5.40
N GLN A 4 -7.69 -6.45 -6.43
CA GLN A 4 -7.86 -5.00 -6.32
C GLN A 4 -8.89 -4.58 -5.27
N GLY A 5 -10.07 -5.22 -5.24
CA GLY A 5 -11.09 -4.93 -4.23
C GLY A 5 -10.61 -5.23 -2.80
N VAL A 6 -9.88 -6.33 -2.61
CA VAL A 6 -9.30 -6.70 -1.31
C VAL A 6 -8.21 -5.72 -0.90
N PHE A 7 -7.37 -5.28 -1.85
CA PHE A 7 -6.36 -4.28 -1.61
C PHE A 7 -6.98 -2.97 -1.14
N ARG A 8 -7.99 -2.45 -1.86
CA ARG A 8 -8.67 -1.19 -1.50
C ARG A 8 -9.19 -1.20 -0.06
N VAL A 9 -9.95 -2.23 0.30
CA VAL A 9 -10.52 -2.34 1.65
C VAL A 9 -9.43 -2.43 2.71
N LYS A 10 -8.43 -3.30 2.51
CA LYS A 10 -7.34 -3.46 3.48
C LYS A 10 -6.45 -2.23 3.58
N ASN A 11 -6.25 -1.51 2.46
CA ASN A 11 -5.49 -0.29 2.41
C ASN A 11 -6.20 0.82 3.19
N TYR A 12 -7.48 1.03 2.91
CA TYR A 12 -8.32 2.02 3.59
C TYR A 12 -8.35 1.81 5.11
N LEU A 13 -8.52 0.56 5.55
CA LEU A 13 -8.52 0.20 6.97
C LEU A 13 -7.12 0.15 7.60
N LYS A 14 -6.06 0.42 6.84
CA LYS A 14 -4.66 0.32 7.27
C LYS A 14 -4.27 -1.05 7.85
N ILE A 15 -4.86 -2.12 7.31
CA ILE A 15 -4.65 -3.53 7.74
C ILE A 15 -3.87 -4.37 6.71
N LEU A 16 -3.16 -3.72 5.78
CA LEU A 16 -2.24 -4.42 4.89
C LEU A 16 -1.17 -5.17 5.71
N PRO A 17 -0.70 -6.35 5.26
CA PRO A 17 0.30 -7.11 5.98
C PRO A 17 1.66 -6.42 5.95
N THR A 18 2.02 -5.81 7.08
CA THR A 18 3.32 -5.18 7.35
C THR A 18 4.15 -6.06 8.29
N TYR A 19 5.48 -5.91 8.29
CA TYR A 19 6.34 -6.62 9.23
C TYR A 19 6.02 -6.27 10.69
N LYS A 20 5.59 -5.04 11.00
CA LYS A 20 5.06 -4.72 12.34
C LYS A 20 3.87 -5.60 12.72
N VAL A 21 2.90 -5.75 11.83
CA VAL A 21 1.71 -6.59 12.08
C VAL A 21 2.09 -8.08 12.18
N LEU A 22 2.94 -8.58 11.28
CA LEU A 22 3.37 -9.98 11.28
C LEU A 22 4.19 -10.33 12.53
N TRP A 23 5.09 -9.42 12.94
CA TRP A 23 5.88 -9.57 14.15
C TRP A 23 5.01 -9.54 15.42
N ASN A 24 4.07 -8.60 15.53
CA ASN A 24 3.11 -8.54 16.64
C ASN A 24 2.27 -9.83 16.76
N ARG A 25 1.91 -10.44 15.63
CA ARG A 25 1.19 -11.73 15.57
C ARG A 25 2.07 -12.94 15.85
N LYS A 26 3.38 -12.73 16.07
CA LYS A 26 4.38 -13.79 16.29
C LYS A 26 4.38 -14.80 15.14
N VAL A 27 4.30 -14.33 13.89
CA VAL A 27 4.36 -15.20 12.71
C VAL A 27 5.72 -15.91 12.65
N TRP A 28 5.71 -17.20 12.29
CA TRP A 28 6.93 -17.99 12.15
C TRP A 28 7.90 -17.35 11.14
N GLY A 29 9.20 -17.38 11.44
CA GLY A 29 10.25 -16.78 10.59
C GLY A 29 10.40 -15.26 10.73
N ILE A 30 9.38 -14.54 11.19
CA ILE A 30 9.43 -13.08 11.34
C ILE A 30 10.05 -12.72 12.69
N SER A 31 11.37 -12.50 12.72
CA SER A 31 12.15 -12.16 13.92
C SER A 31 12.15 -10.68 14.27
N SER A 32 11.91 -9.80 13.29
CA SER A 32 11.96 -8.34 13.44
C SER A 32 10.72 -7.69 12.84
N ASN A 33 10.38 -6.50 13.35
CA ASN A 33 9.35 -5.63 12.79
C ASN A 33 9.92 -4.63 11.77
N LYS A 34 11.24 -4.62 11.56
CA LYS A 34 11.92 -3.78 10.56
C LYS A 34 11.48 -4.15 9.15
N CYS A 35 11.48 -3.15 8.27
CA CYS A 35 11.21 -3.32 6.85
C CYS A 35 12.23 -4.28 6.22
N PRO A 36 11.79 -5.35 5.54
CA PRO A 36 12.70 -6.31 4.93
C PRO A 36 13.55 -5.65 3.83
N ARG A 37 13.01 -4.65 3.13
CA ARG A 37 13.69 -4.00 2.00
C ARG A 37 14.77 -3.02 2.44
N CYS A 38 14.48 -2.14 3.41
CA CYS A 38 15.45 -1.13 3.85
C CYS A 38 16.25 -1.55 5.08
N SER A 39 15.74 -2.48 5.90
CA SER A 39 16.35 -2.95 7.15
C SER A 39 16.66 -1.87 8.20
N ILE A 40 16.13 -0.65 8.02
CA ILE A 40 16.38 0.51 8.90
C ILE A 40 15.19 0.69 9.84
N GLU A 41 14.06 1.14 9.27
CA GLU A 41 12.86 1.54 10.00
C GLU A 41 11.91 0.37 10.25
N THR A 42 11.03 0.51 11.23
CA THR A 42 9.89 -0.39 11.42
C THR A 42 8.96 -0.30 10.21
N GLU A 43 8.59 -1.44 9.63
CA GLU A 43 7.61 -1.45 8.54
C GLU A 43 6.20 -1.24 9.12
N THR A 44 5.79 0.02 9.21
CA THR A 44 4.39 0.40 9.45
C THR A 44 3.61 0.48 8.15
N TRP A 45 2.31 0.76 8.23
CA TRP A 45 1.51 1.05 7.04
C TRP A 45 2.05 2.30 6.33
N GLU A 46 2.38 3.35 7.08
CA GLU A 46 2.95 4.59 6.56
C GLU A 46 4.31 4.35 5.87
N HIS A 47 5.18 3.52 6.46
CA HIS A 47 6.49 3.21 5.89
C HIS A 47 6.42 2.56 4.51
N ILE A 48 5.37 1.76 4.21
CA ILE A 48 5.24 1.12 2.89
C ILE A 48 5.31 2.16 1.76
N TRP A 49 4.67 3.31 1.96
CA TRP A 49 4.50 4.34 0.94
C TRP A 49 5.72 5.25 0.80
N ILE A 50 6.46 5.46 1.89
CA ILE A 50 7.62 6.36 1.94
C ILE A 50 8.98 5.65 2.01
N CYS A 51 9.01 4.33 1.91
CA CYS A 51 10.24 3.55 2.00
C CYS A 51 11.23 3.99 0.91
N GLY A 52 12.47 4.30 1.28
CA GLY A 52 13.54 4.69 0.34
C GLY A 52 13.99 3.59 -0.62
N LYS A 53 13.37 2.39 -0.56
CA LYS A 53 13.53 1.32 -1.56
C LYS A 53 12.39 1.29 -2.57
N ASN A 54 11.40 2.17 -2.47
CA ASN A 54 10.48 2.43 -3.56
C ASN A 54 11.24 3.13 -4.69
N ASP A 55 10.77 2.96 -5.93
CA ASP A 55 11.29 3.73 -7.06
C ASP A 55 11.04 5.23 -6.81
N VAL A 56 12.08 6.03 -7.03
CA VAL A 56 12.09 7.49 -6.79
C VAL A 56 10.99 8.19 -7.57
N ASN A 57 10.56 7.64 -8.72
CA ASN A 57 9.49 8.19 -9.54
C ASN A 57 8.09 7.66 -9.17
N ASN A 58 8.01 6.76 -8.18
CA ASN A 58 6.78 6.06 -7.81
C ASN A 58 6.45 6.31 -6.33
N THR A 59 6.67 7.53 -5.82
CA THR A 59 6.16 7.89 -4.50
C THR A 59 4.64 7.98 -4.52
N GLU A 60 3.97 7.73 -3.38
CA GLU A 60 2.52 7.89 -3.27
C GLU A 60 2.10 9.30 -3.70
N TYR A 61 2.84 10.31 -3.24
CA TYR A 61 2.57 11.71 -3.54
C TYR A 61 2.66 12.01 -5.04
N GLU A 62 3.72 11.57 -5.72
CA GLU A 62 3.85 11.77 -7.17
C GLU A 62 2.76 11.06 -7.95
N ILE A 63 2.42 9.82 -7.57
CA ILE A 63 1.32 9.06 -8.18
C ILE A 63 -0.01 9.78 -7.96
N PHE A 64 -0.24 10.34 -6.77
CA PHE A 64 -1.44 11.11 -6.47
C PHE A 64 -1.48 12.40 -7.30
N VAL A 65 -0.37 13.14 -7.41
CA VAL A 65 -0.29 14.36 -8.23
C VAL A 65 -0.56 14.03 -9.70
N GLU A 66 0.11 13.01 -10.25
CA GLU A 66 -0.02 12.63 -11.64
C GLU A 66 -1.44 12.18 -12.00
N GLU A 67 -2.09 11.39 -11.14
CA GLU A 67 -3.40 10.81 -11.47
C GLU A 67 -4.58 11.61 -10.97
N VAL A 68 -4.45 12.31 -9.85
CA VAL A 68 -5.56 13.02 -9.21
C VAL A 68 -5.46 14.51 -9.45
N LEU A 69 -4.27 15.11 -9.42
CA LEU A 69 -4.13 16.56 -9.62
C LEU A 69 -4.02 16.95 -11.10
N ASN A 70 -3.37 16.13 -11.93
CA ASN A 70 -3.12 16.47 -13.34
C ASN A 70 -4.25 16.06 -14.31
N LYS A 71 -5.03 15.01 -14.00
CA LYS A 71 -6.17 14.58 -14.84
C LYS A 71 -7.47 15.31 -14.47
N GLU A 72 -7.60 16.58 -14.88
CA GLU A 72 -8.87 17.36 -14.90
C GLU A 72 -9.31 18.11 -13.61
N ILE A 73 -8.50 18.14 -12.53
CA ILE A 73 -8.94 18.73 -11.25
C ILE A 73 -8.31 20.09 -10.90
N THR A 74 -7.12 20.43 -11.40
CA THR A 74 -6.44 21.69 -11.04
C THR A 74 -6.95 22.96 -11.72
N ARG A 75 -7.94 22.89 -12.62
CA ARG A 75 -8.63 24.10 -13.13
C ARG A 75 -9.80 24.57 -12.26
N GLY A 76 -10.17 23.86 -11.18
CA GLY A 76 -11.08 24.42 -10.15
C GLY A 76 -11.96 23.47 -9.31
N LEU A 77 -11.80 22.14 -9.37
CA LEU A 77 -12.83 21.19 -8.89
C LEU A 77 -12.54 20.46 -7.57
N PHE A 78 -11.30 20.23 -7.14
CA PHE A 78 -11.05 19.60 -5.83
C PHE A 78 -10.49 20.60 -4.84
N ASN A 79 -11.41 21.21 -4.10
CA ASN A 79 -11.13 21.67 -2.74
C ASN A 79 -11.56 20.55 -1.77
N ILE A 80 -10.94 20.42 -0.60
CA ILE A 80 -11.42 19.59 0.53
C ILE A 80 -12.94 19.78 0.78
N LYS A 81 -13.46 20.99 0.52
CA LYS A 81 -14.89 21.32 0.56
C LYS A 81 -15.75 20.58 -0.49
N TRP A 82 -15.20 20.23 -1.66
CA TRP A 82 -15.90 19.49 -2.72
C TRP A 82 -16.07 18.00 -2.39
N TRP A 83 -15.06 17.36 -1.79
CA TRP A 83 -15.19 15.98 -1.30
C TRP A 83 -16.36 15.84 -0.31
N GLN A 84 -16.56 16.86 0.52
CA GLN A 84 -17.69 16.96 1.46
C GLN A 84 -19.02 17.37 0.80
N ALA A 85 -18.99 18.00 -0.38
CA ALA A 85 -20.17 18.55 -1.07
C ALA A 85 -20.76 17.64 -2.18
N CYS A 86 -20.08 16.58 -2.61
CA CYS A 86 -20.53 15.67 -3.66
C CYS A 86 -21.80 14.86 -3.29
N LYS A 87 -22.97 15.44 -3.62
CA LYS A 87 -24.29 14.81 -3.42
C LYS A 87 -24.89 14.19 -4.68
N LEU A 88 -24.40 14.57 -5.87
CA LEU A 88 -24.93 14.11 -7.16
C LEU A 88 -24.28 12.80 -7.61
N LYS A 89 -25.07 11.90 -8.21
CA LYS A 89 -24.65 10.54 -8.63
C LYS A 89 -23.50 10.57 -9.63
N ASP A 90 -23.51 11.50 -10.58
CA ASP A 90 -22.53 11.56 -11.67
C ASP A 90 -21.16 12.09 -11.19
N GLN A 91 -21.15 13.04 -10.25
CA GLN A 91 -19.91 13.53 -9.62
C GLN A 91 -19.22 12.42 -8.82
N ARG A 92 -20.00 11.57 -8.12
CA ARG A 92 -19.47 10.40 -7.41
C ARG A 92 -18.87 9.37 -8.36
N LYS A 93 -19.42 9.22 -9.56
CA LYS A 93 -18.89 8.30 -10.57
C LYS A 93 -17.49 8.71 -11.02
N ILE A 94 -17.32 9.98 -11.41
CA ILE A 94 -16.01 10.54 -11.81
C ILE A 94 -15.00 10.40 -10.66
N LEU A 95 -15.42 10.72 -9.44
CA LEU A 95 -14.58 10.60 -8.25
C LEU A 95 -14.08 9.16 -8.04
N ASN A 96 -14.99 8.19 -8.17
CA ASN A 96 -14.64 6.78 -8.06
C ASN A 96 -13.69 6.35 -9.18
N GLU A 97 -13.87 6.82 -10.42
CA GLU A 97 -12.97 6.49 -11.53
C GLU A 97 -11.54 7.01 -11.28
N ILE A 98 -11.40 8.26 -10.82
CA ILE A 98 -10.09 8.85 -10.48
C ILE A 98 -9.44 8.09 -9.32
N PHE A 99 -10.20 7.83 -8.26
CA PHE A 99 -9.71 7.06 -7.11
C PHE A 99 -9.34 5.62 -7.51
N ASP A 100 -10.08 5.04 -8.43
CA ASP A 100 -9.85 3.70 -8.93
C ASP A 100 -8.54 3.58 -9.69
N VAL A 101 -8.21 4.59 -10.51
CA VAL A 101 -6.93 4.68 -11.22
C VAL A 101 -5.77 4.90 -10.24
N TYR A 102 -5.93 5.85 -9.30
CA TYR A 102 -4.95 6.10 -8.23
C TYR A 102 -4.65 4.80 -7.45
N MET A 103 -5.70 4.11 -7.00
CA MET A 103 -5.57 2.85 -6.26
C MET A 103 -4.88 1.75 -7.07
N GLN A 104 -5.13 1.67 -8.38
CA GLN A 104 -4.42 0.72 -9.25
C GLN A 104 -2.94 1.03 -9.35
N LYS A 105 -2.57 2.30 -9.53
CA LYS A 105 -1.18 2.71 -9.64
C LYS A 105 -0.41 2.43 -8.36
N ILE A 106 -0.90 2.86 -7.19
CA ILE A 106 -0.18 2.58 -5.92
C ILE A 106 -0.12 1.08 -5.62
N GLN A 107 -1.15 0.31 -6.00
CA GLN A 107 -1.12 -1.13 -5.84
C GLN A 107 -0.03 -1.76 -6.72
N ARG A 108 0.04 -1.36 -7.99
CA ARG A 108 0.97 -1.93 -8.96
C ARG A 108 2.41 -1.49 -8.72
N LEU A 109 2.63 -0.20 -8.50
CA LEU A 109 3.97 0.42 -8.49
C LEU A 109 4.63 0.35 -7.12
N ILE A 110 3.86 0.33 -6.04
CA ILE A 110 4.40 0.29 -4.68
C ILE A 110 4.09 -1.04 -4.02
N TRP A 111 2.82 -1.35 -3.80
CA TRP A 111 2.43 -2.52 -3.01
C TRP A 111 2.92 -3.83 -3.62
N ASN A 112 2.78 -3.97 -4.94
CA ASN A 112 3.13 -5.18 -5.63
C ASN A 112 4.65 -5.39 -5.70
N ASN A 113 5.40 -4.34 -6.04
CA ASN A 113 6.86 -4.38 -6.03
C ASN A 113 7.39 -4.72 -4.64
N ARG A 114 6.87 -4.04 -3.60
CA ARG A 114 7.19 -4.38 -2.20
C ARG A 114 6.91 -5.84 -1.87
N CYS A 115 5.78 -6.39 -2.32
CA CYS A 115 5.46 -7.80 -2.10
C CYS A 115 6.44 -8.75 -2.79
N SER A 116 6.84 -8.44 -4.03
CA SER A 116 7.82 -9.23 -4.78
C SER A 116 9.15 -9.26 -4.04
N ASP A 117 9.73 -8.09 -3.75
CA ASP A 117 11.01 -7.97 -3.04
C ASP A 117 10.98 -8.70 -1.70
N THR A 118 9.88 -8.54 -0.96
CA THR A 118 9.72 -9.20 0.35
C THR A 118 9.72 -10.71 0.21
N ILE A 119 9.04 -11.25 -0.80
CA ILE A 119 9.00 -12.70 -1.04
C ILE A 119 10.40 -13.22 -1.37
N ASP A 120 11.14 -12.51 -2.22
CA ASP A 120 12.49 -12.93 -2.62
C ASP A 120 13.45 -12.91 -1.43
N LEU A 121 13.39 -11.86 -0.61
CA LEU A 121 14.17 -11.74 0.62
C LEU A 121 13.78 -12.80 1.66
N GLU A 122 12.48 -13.08 1.83
CA GLU A 122 12.00 -14.13 2.72
C GLU A 122 12.47 -15.51 2.27
N GLN A 123 12.44 -15.80 0.96
CA GLN A 123 12.92 -17.06 0.39
C GLN A 123 14.40 -17.28 0.66
N GLN A 124 15.23 -16.24 0.52
CA GLN A 124 16.66 -16.28 0.87
C GLN A 124 16.91 -16.63 2.34
N LEU A 125 15.95 -16.27 3.22
CA LEU A 125 15.98 -16.59 4.65
C LEU A 125 15.28 -17.93 4.99
N GLY A 126 14.84 -18.69 3.98
CA GLY A 126 14.12 -19.95 4.17
C GLY A 126 12.67 -19.77 4.69
N ILE A 127 12.12 -18.57 4.62
CA ILE A 127 10.76 -18.25 5.05
C ILE A 127 9.81 -18.42 3.86
N ILE A 128 9.06 -19.52 3.84
CA ILE A 128 8.03 -19.77 2.81
C ILE A 128 6.62 -19.47 3.32
N LYS A 129 5.68 -19.32 2.38
CA LYS A 129 4.29 -18.90 2.63
C LYS A 129 3.56 -19.82 3.62
N GLU A 130 3.84 -21.12 3.57
CA GLU A 130 3.25 -22.16 4.42
C GLU A 130 3.67 -21.96 5.88
N LEU A 131 4.91 -21.53 6.11
CA LEU A 131 5.44 -21.29 7.45
C LEU A 131 4.77 -20.06 8.08
N LYS A 132 4.46 -19.03 7.29
CA LYS A 132 3.78 -17.81 7.76
C LYS A 132 2.33 -18.03 8.20
N ARG A 133 1.73 -19.20 7.94
CA ARG A 133 0.42 -19.60 8.48
C ARG A 133 0.51 -20.10 9.93
N LYS A 134 1.72 -20.40 10.41
CA LYS A 134 2.00 -20.88 11.76
C LYS A 134 2.41 -19.71 12.65
N ASN A 135 1.93 -19.72 13.89
CA ASN A 135 2.51 -18.88 14.93
C ASN A 135 3.82 -19.50 15.41
N LYS A 136 4.77 -18.67 15.85
CA LYS A 136 5.97 -19.13 16.58
C LYS A 136 5.51 -19.96 17.77
N LYS A 137 6.02 -21.19 17.87
CA LYS A 137 5.88 -21.98 19.09
C LYS A 137 6.58 -21.21 20.22
N ARG A 138 5.89 -21.10 21.35
CA ARG A 138 6.39 -20.45 22.57
C ARG A 138 7.62 -21.18 23.09
#